data_AF-A0A6G3S1E5-F1
#
_entry.id   AF-A0A6G3S1E5-F1
#
_cell.length_a   1.000
_cell.length_b   1.000
_cell.length_c   1.000
_cell.angle_alpha   90.00
_cell.angle_beta   90.00
_cell.angle_gamma   90.00
#
_symmetry.space_group_name_H-M   'P 1'
#
loop_
_entity.id
_entity.type
_entity.pdbx_description
1 polymer ?
#
loop_
_entity_poly.entity_id
_entity_poly.type
_entity_poly.pdbx_seq_one_letter_code
_entity_poly.pdbx_strand_id
1 'polypeptide(L)'
;MTRRPTLARTWDRFVASDPGLLRLMAGLRTVTAIGLALAVLALLGTDVTRMVAGAMAAMVSTFAIREKTVRGQAVTLALGLPVALAAVSLGALLHSRVVLGDLFFIALIFGAVYSRRFGDRGTALGLIGFQIYFVSLFVNATVDQLPRLFGTLAISFASSAVARFALVPETPQRVLGRLREAFRARLAQLVTAQTRLLDAPPEELDDLLDDLRRHTARLHEAALMIQGRLEDGTRDESTAALIQRRVADAEVAAERLGMLLLNARSAERADTLTLHLPGAPVPAHG
;
A
#
# COMPACT_ATOMS: atom_id res chain seq x y z
N MET A 1 -28.49 20.29 -19.43
CA MET A 1 -27.06 20.46 -19.75
C MET A 1 -26.25 20.28 -18.47
N THR A 2 -25.86 19.05 -18.11
CA THR A 2 -24.96 18.75 -16.96
C THR A 2 -24.41 17.32 -17.07
N ARG A 3 -23.59 17.06 -18.10
CA ARG A 3 -22.74 15.86 -18.18
C ARG A 3 -21.51 16.05 -17.29
N ARG A 4 -21.48 15.57 -16.03
CA ARG A 4 -20.24 15.20 -15.28
C ARG A 4 -20.41 14.17 -14.12
N PRO A 5 -21.13 13.03 -14.24
CA PRO A 5 -21.13 12.02 -13.17
C PRO A 5 -20.06 10.90 -13.32
N THR A 6 -19.39 10.79 -14.46
CA THR A 6 -18.48 9.66 -14.75
C THR A 6 -17.12 9.77 -14.07
N LEU A 7 -16.52 10.97 -14.06
CA LEU A 7 -15.22 11.21 -13.43
C LEU A 7 -15.26 11.00 -11.92
N ALA A 8 -16.34 11.44 -11.25
CA ALA A 8 -16.55 11.22 -9.82
C ALA A 8 -16.67 9.72 -9.49
N ARG A 9 -17.40 8.94 -10.30
CA ARG A 9 -17.52 7.47 -10.12
C ARG A 9 -16.20 6.72 -10.37
N THR A 10 -15.42 7.13 -11.37
CA THR A 10 -14.09 6.53 -11.59
C THR A 10 -13.12 6.92 -10.49
N TRP A 11 -13.15 8.17 -10.04
CA TRP A 11 -12.34 8.66 -8.94
C TRP A 11 -12.70 7.97 -7.62
N ASP A 12 -13.99 7.80 -7.34
CA ASP A 12 -14.46 7.02 -6.18
C ASP A 12 -14.04 5.55 -6.25
N ARG A 13 -14.01 4.95 -7.45
CA ARG A 13 -13.45 3.60 -7.64
C ARG A 13 -11.93 3.56 -7.44
N PHE A 14 -11.18 4.55 -7.94
CA PHE A 14 -9.74 4.65 -7.73
C PHE A 14 -9.38 4.88 -6.25
N VAL A 15 -10.12 5.74 -5.56
CA VAL A 15 -9.97 6.01 -4.12
C VAL A 15 -10.44 4.81 -3.28
N ALA A 16 -11.43 4.04 -3.76
CA ALA A 16 -11.83 2.79 -3.13
C ALA A 16 -10.77 1.67 -3.29
N SER A 17 -10.02 1.65 -4.40
CA SER A 17 -8.99 0.63 -4.67
C SER A 17 -7.65 0.87 -3.96
N ASP A 18 -7.34 2.10 -3.54
CA ASP A 18 -6.09 2.42 -2.84
C ASP A 18 -6.31 3.45 -1.71
N PRO A 19 -6.72 3.00 -0.50
CA PRO A 19 -6.88 3.87 0.66
C PRO A 19 -5.57 4.62 0.96
N GLY A 20 -5.61 5.95 0.85
CA GLY A 20 -4.46 6.83 1.11
C GLY A 20 -3.44 6.94 -0.03
N LEU A 21 -3.74 6.42 -1.23
CA LEU A 21 -2.88 6.45 -2.43
C LEU A 21 -1.50 5.82 -2.19
N LEU A 22 -1.41 4.85 -1.28
CA LEU A 22 -0.13 4.27 -0.86
C LEU A 22 0.49 3.41 -1.96
N ARG A 23 -0.33 2.62 -2.65
CA ARG A 23 0.11 1.78 -3.77
C ARG A 23 0.48 2.66 -4.97
N LEU A 24 -0.29 3.71 -5.24
CA LEU A 24 0.02 4.68 -6.29
C LEU A 24 1.36 5.36 -6.05
N MET A 25 1.63 5.81 -4.83
CA MET A 25 2.89 6.47 -4.48
C MET A 25 4.07 5.51 -4.53
N ALA A 26 3.90 4.27 -4.10
CA ALA A 26 4.90 3.22 -4.24
C ALA A 26 5.21 2.93 -5.72
N GLY A 27 4.18 2.85 -6.56
CA GLY A 27 4.30 2.69 -8.00
C GLY A 27 5.02 3.88 -8.65
N LEU A 28 4.58 5.10 -8.35
CA LEU A 28 5.19 6.34 -8.86
C LEU A 28 6.66 6.44 -8.48
N ARG A 29 7.02 6.12 -7.23
CA ARG A 29 8.42 6.07 -6.80
C ARG A 29 9.24 5.09 -7.64
N THR A 30 8.70 3.89 -7.87
CA THR A 30 9.38 2.84 -8.63
C THR A 30 9.58 3.26 -10.09
N VAL A 31 8.54 3.80 -10.73
CA VAL A 31 8.61 4.32 -12.11
C VAL A 31 9.61 5.49 -12.19
N THR A 32 9.60 6.39 -11.21
CA THR A 32 10.53 7.52 -11.15
C THR A 32 11.97 7.05 -11.00
N ALA A 33 12.23 6.05 -10.14
CA ALA A 33 13.56 5.49 -9.93
C ALA A 33 14.10 4.81 -11.20
N ILE A 34 13.27 3.99 -11.85
CA ILE A 34 13.63 3.32 -13.11
C ILE A 34 13.86 4.34 -14.22
N GLY A 35 12.95 5.30 -14.39
CA GLY A 35 13.05 6.34 -15.40
C GLY A 35 14.30 7.20 -15.23
N LEU A 36 14.63 7.59 -13.99
CA LEU A 36 15.85 8.36 -13.71
C LEU A 36 17.11 7.54 -14.00
N ALA A 37 17.15 6.27 -13.57
CA ALA A 37 18.29 5.38 -13.84
C ALA A 37 18.50 5.20 -15.35
N LEU A 38 17.44 4.92 -16.10
CA LEU A 38 17.49 4.78 -17.55
C LEU A 38 17.91 6.07 -18.25
N ALA A 39 17.39 7.23 -17.81
CA ALA A 39 17.78 8.51 -18.38
C ALA A 39 19.27 8.79 -18.19
N VAL A 40 19.81 8.58 -16.98
CA VAL A 40 21.24 8.77 -16.71
C VAL A 40 22.09 7.78 -17.51
N LEU A 41 21.71 6.51 -17.55
CA LEU A 41 22.44 5.48 -18.29
C LEU A 41 22.41 5.72 -19.81
N ALA A 42 21.29 6.20 -20.35
CA ALA A 42 21.17 6.56 -21.77
C ALA A 42 22.06 7.76 -22.12
N LEU A 43 22.11 8.79 -21.26
CA LEU A 43 22.98 9.95 -21.44
C LEU A 43 24.48 9.57 -21.42
N LEU A 44 24.84 8.51 -20.70
CA LEU A 44 26.20 7.97 -20.69
C LEU A 44 26.51 7.05 -21.88
N GLY A 45 25.58 6.88 -22.83
CA GLY A 45 25.76 6.03 -24.01
C GLY A 45 25.96 4.56 -23.68
N THR A 46 25.35 4.06 -22.61
CA THR A 46 25.46 2.64 -22.22
C THR A 46 24.68 1.73 -23.17
N ASP A 47 25.13 0.48 -23.32
CA ASP A 47 24.41 -0.50 -24.13
C ASP A 47 23.09 -0.93 -23.46
N VAL A 48 22.20 -1.49 -24.27
CA VAL A 48 20.86 -1.94 -23.86
C VAL A 48 20.92 -2.94 -22.72
N THR A 49 21.91 -3.85 -22.73
CA THR A 49 22.05 -4.88 -21.69
C THR A 49 22.32 -4.25 -20.33
N ARG A 50 23.21 -3.24 -20.27
CA ARG A 50 23.46 -2.45 -19.06
C ARG A 50 22.27 -1.59 -18.66
N MET A 51 21.51 -1.05 -19.60
CA MET A 51 20.28 -0.32 -19.30
C MET A 51 19.23 -1.22 -18.63
N VAL A 52 19.05 -2.46 -19.13
CA VAL A 52 18.16 -3.45 -18.51
C VAL A 52 18.63 -3.81 -17.11
N ALA A 53 19.93 -4.07 -16.94
CA ALA A 53 20.53 -4.36 -15.63
C ALA A 53 20.28 -3.22 -14.63
N GLY A 54 20.50 -1.97 -15.06
CA GLY A 54 20.25 -0.78 -14.26
C GLY A 54 18.78 -0.59 -13.90
N ALA A 55 17.86 -0.80 -14.86
CA ALA A 55 16.43 -0.75 -14.60
C ALA A 55 15.99 -1.78 -13.54
N MET A 56 16.48 -3.02 -13.66
CA MET A 56 16.19 -4.08 -12.68
C MET A 56 16.78 -3.76 -11.29
N ALA A 57 17.99 -3.19 -11.25
CA ALA A 57 18.61 -2.75 -9.99
C ALA A 57 17.86 -1.58 -9.34
N ALA A 58 17.42 -0.60 -10.12
CA ALA A 58 16.59 0.52 -9.64
C ALA A 58 15.23 0.02 -9.14
N MET A 59 14.62 -0.93 -9.85
CA MET A 59 13.38 -1.58 -9.44
C MET A 59 13.53 -2.30 -8.11
N VAL A 60 14.55 -3.18 -7.97
CA VAL A 60 14.69 -3.98 -6.74
C VAL A 60 15.10 -3.12 -5.54
N SER A 61 16.00 -2.16 -5.71
CA SER A 61 16.38 -1.23 -4.63
C SER A 61 15.20 -0.35 -4.18
N THR A 62 14.24 -0.10 -5.06
CA THR A 62 13.00 0.59 -4.69
C THR A 62 12.04 -0.34 -3.97
N PHE A 63 11.71 -1.49 -4.56
CA PHE A 63 10.67 -2.38 -4.04
C PHE A 63 11.08 -3.17 -2.78
N ALA A 64 12.34 -3.58 -2.67
CA ALA A 64 12.83 -4.40 -1.55
C ALA A 64 12.76 -3.67 -0.21
N ILE A 65 12.88 -2.34 -0.23
CA ILE A 65 12.96 -1.53 0.99
C ILE A 65 11.55 -1.20 1.48
N ARG A 66 11.11 -1.97 2.48
CA ARG A 66 9.77 -1.89 3.10
C ARG A 66 9.74 -1.20 4.46
N GLU A 67 10.91 -0.85 5.01
CA GLU A 67 11.03 -0.19 6.30
C GLU A 67 10.19 1.10 6.35
N LYS A 68 9.55 1.36 7.48
CA LYS A 68 8.59 2.47 7.65
C LYS A 68 9.27 3.80 7.99
N THR A 69 10.48 3.75 8.56
CA THR A 69 11.24 4.95 8.96
C THR A 69 12.21 5.39 7.86
N VAL A 70 12.30 6.70 7.62
CA VAL A 70 13.20 7.27 6.61
C VAL A 70 14.66 6.91 6.89
N ARG A 71 15.07 6.93 8.16
CA ARG A 71 16.44 6.55 8.58
C ARG A 71 16.72 5.07 8.32
N GLY A 72 15.76 4.18 8.62
CA GLY A 72 15.89 2.77 8.29
C GLY A 72 16.10 2.60 6.79
N GLN A 73 15.18 3.16 5.99
CA GLN A 73 15.23 3.05 4.53
C GLN A 73 16.59 3.51 3.96
N ALA A 74 17.13 4.61 4.46
CA ALA A 74 18.43 5.13 4.05
C ALA A 74 19.57 4.17 4.39
N VAL A 75 19.58 3.61 5.60
CA VAL A 75 20.58 2.61 6.03
C VAL A 75 20.47 1.35 5.19
N THR A 76 19.27 0.84 4.94
CA THR A 76 19.07 -0.37 4.13
C THR A 76 19.44 -0.15 2.67
N LEU A 77 19.16 1.03 2.10
CA LEU A 77 19.60 1.38 0.75
C LEU A 77 21.13 1.46 0.68
N ALA A 78 21.76 2.09 1.68
CA ALA A 78 23.21 2.20 1.77
C ALA A 78 23.90 0.84 1.94
N LEU A 79 23.31 -0.08 2.73
CA LEU A 79 23.78 -1.46 2.89
C LEU A 79 23.44 -2.34 1.68
N GLY A 80 22.38 -2.02 0.94
CA GLY A 80 21.96 -2.75 -0.25
C GLY A 80 22.97 -2.62 -1.39
N LEU A 81 23.64 -1.46 -1.52
CA LEU A 81 24.66 -1.26 -2.53
C LEU A 81 25.87 -2.22 -2.39
N PRO A 82 26.57 -2.33 -1.24
CA PRO A 82 27.66 -3.28 -1.10
C PRO A 82 27.20 -4.73 -1.24
N VAL A 83 25.98 -5.07 -0.82
CA VAL A 83 25.39 -6.40 -1.07
C VAL A 83 25.21 -6.66 -2.56
N ALA A 84 24.71 -5.67 -3.32
CA ALA A 84 24.58 -5.74 -4.77
C ALA A 84 25.94 -5.89 -5.46
N LEU A 85 26.94 -5.13 -5.03
CA LEU A 85 28.31 -5.21 -5.57
C LEU A 85 28.95 -6.58 -5.28
N ALA A 86 28.76 -7.13 -4.08
CA ALA A 86 29.23 -8.47 -3.74
C ALA A 86 28.51 -9.54 -4.59
N ALA A 87 27.19 -9.44 -4.74
CA ALA A 87 26.39 -10.36 -5.53
C ALA A 87 26.79 -10.38 -7.00
N VAL A 88 26.98 -9.21 -7.64
CA VAL A 88 27.40 -9.15 -9.05
C VAL A 88 28.83 -9.66 -9.22
N SER A 89 29.72 -9.37 -8.27
CA SER A 89 31.11 -9.87 -8.27
C SER A 89 31.16 -11.39 -8.20
N LEU A 90 30.37 -11.99 -7.31
CA LEU A 90 30.25 -13.45 -7.20
C LEU A 90 29.67 -14.06 -8.48
N GLY A 91 28.65 -13.44 -9.07
CA GLY A 91 28.10 -13.90 -10.35
C GLY A 91 29.15 -13.88 -11.48
N ALA A 92 29.95 -12.81 -11.55
CA ALA A 92 31.00 -12.69 -12.57
C ALA A 92 32.15 -13.68 -12.38
N LEU A 93 32.56 -13.94 -11.13
CA LEU A 93 33.61 -14.91 -10.82
C LEU A 93 33.17 -16.36 -11.09
N LEU A 94 31.90 -16.67 -10.83
CA LEU A 94 31.35 -18.02 -11.02
C LEU A 94 30.87 -18.26 -12.46
N HIS A 95 30.92 -17.25 -13.34
CA HIS A 95 30.45 -17.32 -14.72
C HIS A 95 31.06 -18.50 -15.51
N SER A 96 32.34 -18.81 -15.30
CA SER A 96 33.03 -19.91 -16.00
C SER A 96 32.74 -21.31 -15.43
N ARG A 97 32.09 -21.42 -14.27
CA ARG A 97 31.89 -22.68 -13.53
C ARG A 97 30.41 -22.92 -13.27
N VAL A 98 29.66 -23.29 -14.30
CA VAL A 98 28.19 -23.46 -14.27
C VAL A 98 27.70 -24.24 -13.04
N VAL A 99 28.28 -25.41 -12.75
CA VAL A 99 27.87 -26.24 -11.60
C VAL A 99 28.09 -25.56 -10.25
N LEU A 100 29.20 -24.83 -10.08
CA LEU A 100 29.46 -24.06 -8.85
C LEU A 100 28.55 -22.82 -8.76
N GLY A 101 28.26 -22.21 -9.91
CA GLY A 101 27.25 -21.16 -10.07
C GLY A 101 25.88 -21.61 -9.55
N ASP A 102 25.38 -22.74 -10.03
CA ASP A 102 24.07 -23.28 -9.66
C ASP A 102 23.99 -23.64 -8.17
N LEU A 103 25.03 -24.29 -7.64
CA LEU A 103 25.09 -24.63 -6.21
C LEU A 103 25.11 -23.38 -5.35
N PHE A 104 25.89 -22.37 -5.74
CA PHE A 104 25.93 -21.08 -5.05
C PHE A 104 24.59 -20.35 -5.16
N PHE A 105 23.92 -20.40 -6.31
CA PHE A 105 22.59 -19.81 -6.48
C PHE A 105 21.58 -20.42 -5.52
N ILE A 106 21.58 -21.75 -5.37
CA ILE A 106 20.75 -22.45 -4.38
C ILE A 106 21.10 -21.98 -2.96
N ALA A 107 22.38 -21.96 -2.60
CA ALA A 107 22.82 -21.48 -1.28
C ALA A 107 22.39 -20.03 -1.03
N LEU A 108 22.42 -19.18 -2.05
CA LEU A 108 21.99 -17.80 -2.00
C LEU A 108 20.48 -17.68 -1.81
N ILE A 109 19.66 -18.53 -2.46
CA ILE A 109 18.21 -18.59 -2.20
C ILE A 109 17.95 -18.93 -0.73
N PHE A 110 18.60 -19.95 -0.18
CA PHE A 110 18.46 -20.29 1.24
C PHE A 110 18.92 -19.15 2.15
N GLY A 111 20.04 -18.50 1.83
CA GLY A 111 20.54 -17.34 2.56
C GLY A 111 19.57 -16.14 2.52
N ALA A 112 18.98 -15.86 1.35
CA ALA A 112 17.99 -14.81 1.19
C ALA A 112 16.70 -15.11 1.97
N VAL A 113 16.22 -16.35 1.97
CA VAL A 113 15.06 -16.76 2.78
C VAL A 113 15.40 -16.70 4.27
N TYR A 114 16.57 -17.19 4.67
CA TYR A 114 17.03 -17.15 6.06
C TYR A 114 17.17 -15.72 6.58
N SER A 115 17.62 -14.78 5.73
CA SER A 115 17.76 -13.36 6.09
C SER A 115 16.45 -12.70 6.50
N ARG A 116 15.29 -13.24 6.09
CA ARG A 116 13.96 -12.74 6.48
C ARG A 116 13.75 -12.75 8.00
N ARG A 117 14.46 -13.59 8.74
CA ARG A 117 14.42 -13.64 10.21
C ARG A 117 14.90 -12.34 10.87
N PHE A 118 15.71 -11.53 10.18
CA PHE A 118 16.21 -10.25 10.68
C PHE A 118 15.28 -9.07 10.33
N GLY A 119 13.98 -9.35 10.15
CA GLY A 119 12.94 -8.38 9.87
C GLY A 119 12.98 -7.78 8.46
N ASP A 120 12.45 -6.57 8.32
CA ASP A 120 12.31 -5.88 7.03
C ASP A 120 13.66 -5.63 6.35
N ARG A 121 14.70 -5.28 7.12
CA ARG A 121 16.04 -5.04 6.59
C ARG A 121 16.68 -6.30 6.04
N GLY A 122 16.64 -7.39 6.79
CA GLY A 122 17.18 -8.67 6.34
C GLY A 122 16.47 -9.14 5.06
N THR A 123 15.14 -9.09 5.06
CA THR A 123 14.32 -9.39 3.87
C THR A 123 14.72 -8.55 2.66
N ALA A 124 14.93 -7.24 2.85
CA ALA A 124 15.33 -6.33 1.78
C ALA A 124 16.71 -6.67 1.21
N LEU A 125 17.71 -6.85 2.08
CA LEU A 125 19.09 -7.16 1.67
C LEU A 125 19.18 -8.53 0.98
N GLY A 126 18.46 -9.54 1.49
CA GLY A 126 18.37 -10.85 0.84
C GLY A 126 17.77 -10.77 -0.55
N LEU A 127 16.68 -10.01 -0.72
CA LEU A 127 16.03 -9.82 -2.02
C LEU A 127 16.92 -9.04 -3.01
N ILE A 128 17.63 -8.01 -2.54
CA ILE A 128 18.59 -7.25 -3.35
C ILE A 128 19.72 -8.17 -3.80
N GLY A 129 20.36 -8.90 -2.87
CA GLY A 129 21.44 -9.82 -3.20
C GLY A 129 21.02 -10.87 -4.23
N PHE A 130 19.85 -11.48 -4.02
CA PHE A 130 19.27 -12.44 -4.95
C PHE A 130 19.02 -11.86 -6.34
N GLN A 131 18.31 -10.73 -6.45
CA GLN A 131 18.01 -10.19 -7.76
C GLN A 131 19.22 -9.65 -8.48
N ILE A 132 20.20 -9.07 -7.78
CA ILE A 132 21.40 -8.59 -8.44
C ILE A 132 22.28 -9.75 -8.90
N TYR A 133 22.34 -10.85 -8.14
CA TYR A 133 22.98 -12.08 -8.61
C TYR A 133 22.27 -12.64 -9.86
N PHE A 134 20.94 -12.69 -9.86
CA PHE A 134 20.16 -13.13 -11.01
C PHE A 134 20.39 -12.23 -12.25
N VAL A 135 20.44 -10.91 -12.07
CA VAL A 135 20.78 -9.95 -13.13
C VAL A 135 22.19 -10.20 -13.67
N SER A 136 23.15 -10.53 -12.81
CA SER A 136 24.52 -10.89 -13.22
C SER A 136 24.55 -12.08 -14.17
N LEU A 137 23.75 -13.12 -13.87
CA LEU A 137 23.58 -14.28 -14.76
C LEU A 137 22.92 -13.90 -16.08
N PHE A 138 21.85 -13.10 -16.05
CA PHE A 138 21.14 -12.67 -17.25
C PHE A 138 22.02 -11.87 -18.23
N VAL A 139 22.87 -11.01 -17.69
CA VAL A 139 23.79 -10.16 -18.47
C VAL A 139 25.05 -10.91 -18.89
N ASN A 140 25.25 -12.15 -18.42
CA ASN A 140 26.50 -12.90 -18.57
C ASN A 140 27.70 -12.08 -18.10
N ALA A 141 27.60 -11.53 -16.89
CA ALA A 141 28.62 -10.66 -16.34
C ALA A 141 29.98 -11.38 -16.29
N THR A 142 31.02 -10.72 -16.79
CA THR A 142 32.41 -11.19 -16.68
C THR A 142 33.23 -10.25 -15.81
N VAL A 143 34.38 -10.72 -15.34
CA VAL A 143 35.28 -9.95 -14.47
C VAL A 143 35.70 -8.62 -15.12
N ASP A 144 35.93 -8.61 -16.44
CA ASP A 144 36.31 -7.42 -17.20
C ASP A 144 35.21 -6.35 -17.25
N GLN A 145 33.95 -6.77 -17.10
CA GLN A 145 32.79 -5.87 -17.11
C GLN A 145 32.44 -5.32 -15.73
N LEU A 146 33.04 -5.85 -14.64
CA LEU A 146 32.71 -5.46 -13.27
C LEU A 146 32.78 -3.95 -13.01
N PRO A 147 33.82 -3.19 -13.45
CA PRO A 147 33.86 -1.75 -13.20
C PRO A 147 32.67 -1.02 -13.82
N ARG A 148 32.23 -1.44 -15.00
CA ARG A 148 31.07 -0.86 -15.70
C ARG A 148 29.75 -1.23 -15.02
N LEU A 149 29.64 -2.46 -14.53
CA LEU A 149 28.47 -2.93 -13.77
C LEU A 149 28.37 -2.24 -12.41
N PHE A 150 29.50 -2.01 -11.72
CA PHE A 150 29.53 -1.24 -10.48
C PHE A 150 29.04 0.19 -10.68
N GLY A 151 29.49 0.87 -11.75
CA GLY A 151 28.95 2.18 -12.12
C GLY A 151 27.45 2.15 -12.38
N THR A 152 26.97 1.13 -13.11
CA THR A 152 25.54 0.94 -13.41
C THR A 152 24.72 0.74 -12.13
N LEU A 153 25.18 -0.09 -11.20
CA LEU A 153 24.54 -0.31 -9.90
C LEU A 153 24.55 0.95 -9.04
N ALA A 154 25.69 1.66 -8.98
CA ALA A 154 25.80 2.91 -8.24
C ALA A 154 24.80 3.95 -8.74
N ILE A 155 24.69 4.14 -10.07
CA ILE A 155 23.70 5.04 -10.69
C ILE A 155 22.27 4.61 -10.34
N SER A 156 21.99 3.31 -10.39
CA SER A 156 20.65 2.77 -10.13
C SER A 156 20.23 2.97 -8.67
N PHE A 157 21.13 2.71 -7.73
CA PHE A 157 20.90 2.95 -6.30
C PHE A 157 20.81 4.44 -5.98
N ALA A 158 21.65 5.28 -6.58
CA ALA A 158 21.56 6.74 -6.45
C ALA A 158 20.23 7.25 -7.00
N SER A 159 19.77 6.72 -8.12
CA SER A 159 18.49 7.07 -8.73
C SER A 159 17.31 6.66 -7.85
N SER A 160 17.38 5.47 -7.26
CA SER A 160 16.42 5.02 -6.25
C SER A 160 16.42 5.91 -5.01
N ALA A 161 17.59 6.35 -4.55
CA ALA A 161 17.71 7.29 -3.43
C ALA A 161 17.08 8.64 -3.75
N VAL A 162 17.38 9.23 -4.92
CA VAL A 162 16.81 10.50 -5.37
C VAL A 162 15.30 10.40 -5.54
N ALA A 163 14.81 9.34 -6.19
CA ALA A 163 13.39 9.09 -6.33
C ALA A 163 12.67 8.96 -4.98
N ARG A 164 13.27 8.25 -4.02
CA ARG A 164 12.69 8.00 -2.70
C ARG A 164 12.73 9.21 -1.77
N PHE A 165 13.85 9.94 -1.73
CA PHE A 165 14.09 10.98 -0.72
C PHE A 165 13.89 12.40 -1.23
N ALA A 166 14.02 12.65 -2.54
CA ALA A 166 13.90 13.98 -3.13
C ALA A 166 12.62 14.15 -3.97
N LEU A 167 12.37 13.24 -4.93
CA LEU A 167 11.27 13.42 -5.90
C LEU A 167 9.92 12.93 -5.38
N VAL A 168 9.89 11.78 -4.69
CA VAL A 168 8.66 11.18 -4.14
C VAL A 168 8.82 10.92 -2.63
N PRO A 169 9.08 11.99 -1.83
CA PRO A 169 9.31 11.87 -0.40
C PRO A 169 8.03 11.49 0.34
N GLU A 170 8.03 10.29 0.91
CA GLU A 170 6.92 9.76 1.70
C GLU A 170 7.31 9.76 3.18
N THR A 171 6.90 10.83 3.86
CA THR A 171 7.11 10.96 5.30
C THR A 171 5.95 10.29 6.04
N PRO A 172 6.19 9.68 7.22
CA PRO A 172 5.15 9.07 8.04
C PRO A 172 3.97 10.03 8.31
N GLN A 173 4.26 11.32 8.49
CA GLN A 173 3.27 12.36 8.72
C GLN A 173 2.34 12.57 7.51
N ARG A 174 2.88 12.57 6.29
CA ARG A 174 2.08 12.71 5.05
C ARG A 174 1.19 11.49 4.84
N VAL A 175 1.73 10.29 5.09
CA VAL A 175 0.97 9.04 5.02
C VAL A 175 -0.20 9.07 6.00
N LEU A 176 0.06 9.43 7.27
CA LEU A 176 -0.97 9.53 8.29
C LEU A 176 -2.02 10.61 7.95
N GLY A 177 -1.59 11.75 7.40
CA GLY A 177 -2.50 12.81 6.92
C GLY A 177 -3.46 12.28 5.86
N ARG A 178 -2.96 11.61 4.83
CA ARG A 178 -3.79 11.01 3.76
C ARG A 178 -4.73 9.92 4.28
N LEU A 179 -4.28 9.09 5.21
CA LEU A 179 -5.15 8.07 5.82
C LEU A 179 -6.27 8.71 6.64
N ARG A 180 -5.99 9.78 7.37
CA ARG A 180 -7.01 10.55 8.11
C ARG A 180 -8.01 11.23 7.18
N GLU A 181 -7.56 11.78 6.06
CA GLU A 181 -8.44 12.35 5.03
C GLU A 181 -9.33 11.27 4.41
N ALA A 182 -8.76 10.11 4.08
CA ALA A 182 -9.51 8.96 3.57
C ALA A 182 -10.55 8.46 4.59
N PHE A 183 -10.19 8.39 5.87
CA PHE A 183 -11.13 8.03 6.95
C PHE A 183 -12.29 9.03 7.04
N ARG A 184 -12.01 10.34 7.02
CA ARG A 184 -13.04 11.38 7.03
C ARG A 184 -13.98 11.29 5.82
N ALA A 185 -13.43 11.03 4.63
CA ALA A 185 -14.24 10.86 3.42
C ALA A 185 -15.15 9.64 3.53
N ARG A 186 -14.63 8.50 4.02
CA ARG A 186 -15.41 7.26 4.24
C ARG A 186 -16.49 7.43 5.31
N LEU A 187 -16.19 8.17 6.38
CA LEU A 187 -17.16 8.53 7.41
C LEU A 187 -18.29 9.37 6.83
N ALA A 188 -17.97 10.38 6.02
CA ALA A 188 -18.97 11.20 5.34
C ALA A 188 -19.84 10.39 4.37
N GLN A 189 -19.24 9.44 3.64
CA GLN A 189 -19.97 8.51 2.76
C GLN A 189 -20.94 7.62 3.57
N LEU A 190 -20.50 7.09 4.72
CA LEU A 190 -21.35 6.29 5.60
C LEU A 190 -22.54 7.11 6.13
N VAL A 191 -22.29 8.32 6.64
CA VAL A 191 -23.36 9.22 7.11
C VAL A 191 -24.31 9.57 5.96
N THR A 192 -23.79 9.82 4.75
CA THR A 192 -24.63 10.08 3.57
C THR A 192 -25.51 8.87 3.22
N ALA A 193 -24.96 7.66 3.26
CA ALA A 193 -25.73 6.43 3.05
C ALA A 193 -26.80 6.23 4.15
N GLN A 194 -26.47 6.56 5.39
CA GLN A 194 -27.40 6.54 6.53
C GLN A 194 -28.54 7.55 6.36
N THR A 195 -28.28 8.75 5.81
CA THR A 195 -29.35 9.72 5.52
C THR A 195 -30.27 9.23 4.40
N ARG A 196 -29.76 8.57 3.35
CA ARG A 196 -30.60 8.00 2.28
C ARG A 196 -31.54 6.91 2.79
N LEU A 197 -31.17 6.24 3.88
CA LEU A 197 -32.01 5.21 4.51
C LEU A 197 -33.30 5.79 5.09
N LEU A 198 -33.34 7.08 5.43
CA LEU A 198 -34.54 7.75 5.91
C LEU A 198 -35.60 7.89 4.80
N ASP A 199 -35.17 8.22 3.58
CA ASP A 199 -36.07 8.54 2.46
C ASP A 199 -36.34 7.36 1.51
N ALA A 200 -35.63 6.23 1.68
CA ALA A 200 -35.67 5.12 0.72
C ALA A 200 -36.99 4.31 0.78
N PRO A 201 -37.59 3.91 -0.35
CA PRO A 201 -38.76 3.03 -0.38
C PRO A 201 -38.43 1.61 0.11
N PRO A 202 -39.43 0.80 0.50
CA PRO A 202 -39.22 -0.55 1.02
C PRO A 202 -38.47 -1.50 0.07
N GLU A 203 -38.66 -1.33 -1.23
CA GLU A 203 -38.08 -2.18 -2.27
C GLU A 203 -36.56 -2.00 -2.41
N GLU A 204 -36.04 -0.83 -2.02
CA GLU A 204 -34.60 -0.50 -2.10
C GLU A 204 -33.86 -0.75 -0.77
N LEU A 205 -34.57 -1.22 0.26
CA LEU A 205 -34.03 -1.32 1.62
C LEU A 205 -32.88 -2.32 1.73
N ASP A 206 -33.04 -3.51 1.15
CA ASP A 206 -32.04 -4.58 1.24
C ASP A 206 -30.72 -4.18 0.55
N ASP A 207 -30.82 -3.59 -0.64
CA ASP A 207 -29.66 -3.07 -1.38
C ASP A 207 -28.94 -1.97 -0.59
N LEU A 208 -29.70 -1.08 0.05
CA LEU A 208 -29.14 0.01 0.84
C LEU A 208 -28.49 -0.48 2.13
N LEU A 209 -29.04 -1.51 2.77
CA LEU A 209 -28.44 -2.18 3.92
C LEU A 209 -27.11 -2.85 3.55
N ASP A 210 -27.04 -3.48 2.38
CA ASP A 210 -25.80 -4.07 1.88
C ASP A 210 -24.76 -3.01 1.49
N ASP A 211 -25.20 -1.87 0.94
CA ASP A 211 -24.34 -0.69 0.75
C ASP A 211 -23.81 -0.17 2.11
N LEU A 212 -24.66 -0.05 3.14
CA LEU A 212 -24.26 0.40 4.47
C LEU A 212 -23.22 -0.53 5.10
N ARG A 213 -23.45 -1.85 5.06
CA ARG A 213 -22.48 -2.86 5.53
C ARG A 213 -21.12 -2.69 4.84
N ARG A 214 -21.12 -2.46 3.52
CA ARG A 214 -19.88 -2.20 2.76
C ARG A 214 -19.19 -0.91 3.18
N HIS A 215 -19.93 0.17 3.46
CA HIS A 215 -19.35 1.43 3.93
C HIS A 215 -18.78 1.32 5.35
N THR A 216 -19.46 0.61 6.26
CA THR A 216 -18.94 0.33 7.60
C THR A 216 -17.66 -0.50 7.55
N ALA A 217 -17.63 -1.59 6.78
CA ALA A 217 -16.42 -2.41 6.61
C ALA A 217 -15.24 -1.59 6.05
N ARG A 218 -15.50 -0.69 5.10
CA ARG A 218 -14.49 0.22 4.54
C ARG A 218 -14.01 1.27 5.53
N LEU A 219 -14.87 1.73 6.43
CA LEU A 219 -14.50 2.67 7.49
C LEU A 219 -13.58 1.97 8.51
N HIS A 220 -13.95 0.75 8.92
CA HIS A 220 -13.16 -0.10 9.80
C HIS A 220 -11.77 -0.39 9.22
N GLU A 221 -11.71 -0.76 7.93
CA GLU A 221 -10.45 -0.96 7.22
C GLU A 221 -9.53 0.28 7.29
N ALA A 222 -10.09 1.49 7.11
CA ALA A 222 -9.33 2.73 7.20
C ALA A 222 -8.85 3.01 8.64
N ALA A 223 -9.65 2.66 9.66
CA ALA A 223 -9.25 2.75 11.06
C ALA A 223 -8.06 1.82 11.37
N LEU A 224 -8.13 0.56 10.93
CA LEU A 224 -7.04 -0.40 11.10
C LEU A 224 -5.74 0.05 10.39
N MET A 225 -5.86 0.64 9.20
CA MET A 225 -4.69 1.20 8.51
C MET A 225 -4.05 2.36 9.28
N ILE A 226 -4.84 3.22 9.92
CA ILE A 226 -4.33 4.29 10.77
C ILE A 226 -3.64 3.69 12.00
N GLN A 227 -4.27 2.73 12.67
CA GLN A 227 -3.69 2.06 13.85
C GLN A 227 -2.34 1.40 13.52
N GLY A 228 -2.27 0.58 12.47
CA GLY A 228 -1.02 -0.06 12.05
C GLY A 228 0.06 0.92 11.59
N ARG A 229 -0.27 2.18 11.27
CA ARG A 229 0.75 3.22 11.02
C ARG A 229 1.20 3.92 12.29
N LEU A 230 0.32 4.05 13.27
CA LEU A 230 0.62 4.67 14.55
C LEU A 230 1.56 3.81 15.39
N GLU A 231 1.29 2.50 15.46
CA GLU A 231 2.10 1.50 16.21
C GLU A 231 3.55 1.44 15.72
N ASP A 232 3.77 1.57 14.42
CA ASP A 232 5.11 1.41 13.82
C ASP A 232 5.88 2.71 13.55
N GLY A 233 5.21 3.85 13.60
CA GLY A 233 5.70 5.09 12.98
C GLY A 233 5.76 6.32 13.88
N THR A 234 5.07 6.31 15.02
CA THR A 234 4.92 7.51 15.85
C THR A 234 5.93 7.48 17.00
N ARG A 235 6.77 8.51 17.11
CA ARG A 235 7.70 8.66 18.25
C ARG A 235 6.99 9.06 19.54
N ASP A 236 5.80 9.61 19.43
CA ASP A 236 4.99 10.09 20.54
C ASP A 236 3.77 9.19 20.73
N GLU A 237 3.91 8.27 21.67
CA GLU A 237 2.91 7.26 22.04
C GLU A 237 1.62 7.90 22.56
N SER A 238 1.72 9.06 23.23
CA SER A 238 0.56 9.78 23.77
C SER A 238 -0.33 10.36 22.67
N THR A 239 0.28 10.97 21.65
CA THR A 239 -0.44 11.46 20.48
C THR A 239 -1.00 10.31 19.66
N ALA A 240 -0.27 9.19 19.53
CA ALA A 240 -0.75 7.99 18.86
C ALA A 240 -2.02 7.43 19.52
N ALA A 241 -2.00 7.26 20.84
CA ALA A 241 -3.14 6.79 21.62
C ALA A 241 -4.37 7.72 21.48
N LEU A 242 -4.14 9.04 21.47
CA LEU A 242 -5.22 10.01 21.30
C LEU A 242 -5.84 9.93 19.90
N ILE A 243 -5.03 9.78 18.85
CA ILE A 243 -5.54 9.63 17.47
C ILE A 243 -6.32 8.32 17.36
N GLN A 244 -5.78 7.21 17.87
CA GLN A 244 -6.44 5.91 17.85
C GLN A 244 -7.80 5.95 18.56
N ARG A 245 -7.84 6.54 19.77
CA ARG A 245 -9.09 6.73 20.51
C ARG A 245 -10.13 7.53 19.73
N ARG A 246 -9.73 8.67 19.14
CA ARG A 246 -10.66 9.50 18.36
C ARG A 246 -11.20 8.81 17.10
N VAL A 247 -10.37 8.00 16.45
CA VAL A 247 -10.78 7.22 15.28
C VAL A 247 -11.81 6.16 15.69
N ALA A 248 -11.53 5.43 16.77
CA ALA A 248 -12.45 4.43 17.32
C ALA A 248 -13.78 5.07 17.79
N ASP A 249 -13.72 6.20 18.52
CA ASP A 249 -14.92 6.92 18.97
C ASP A 249 -15.80 7.37 17.78
N ALA A 250 -15.17 7.83 16.69
CA ALA A 250 -15.90 8.25 15.48
C ALA A 250 -16.54 7.06 14.75
N GLU A 251 -15.86 5.92 14.69
CA GLU A 251 -16.39 4.69 14.10
C GLU A 251 -17.60 4.17 14.89
N VAL A 252 -17.46 4.04 16.22
CA VAL A 252 -18.54 3.62 17.12
C VAL A 252 -19.73 4.58 17.06
N ALA A 253 -19.48 5.89 17.00
CA ALA A 253 -20.55 6.89 16.87
C ALA A 253 -21.34 6.72 15.57
N ALA A 254 -20.66 6.45 14.44
CA ALA A 254 -21.31 6.24 13.16
C ALA A 254 -22.12 4.93 13.12
N GLU A 255 -21.60 3.84 13.69
CA GLU A 255 -22.34 2.58 13.81
C GLU A 255 -23.59 2.73 14.67
N ARG A 256 -23.45 3.39 15.83
CA ARG A 256 -24.59 3.69 16.71
C ARG A 256 -25.65 4.53 16.01
N LEU A 257 -25.25 5.53 15.23
CA LEU A 257 -26.18 6.34 14.44
C LEU A 257 -26.94 5.45 13.44
N GLY A 258 -26.26 4.56 12.74
CA GLY A 258 -26.89 3.60 11.83
C GLY A 258 -27.91 2.69 12.52
N MET A 259 -27.56 2.14 13.69
CA MET A 259 -28.49 1.31 14.48
C MET A 259 -29.71 2.09 14.98
N LEU A 260 -29.52 3.32 15.44
CA LEU A 260 -30.62 4.18 15.90
C LEU A 260 -31.59 4.52 14.76
N LEU A 261 -31.09 4.80 13.56
CA LEU A 261 -31.93 5.05 12.39
C LEU A 261 -32.75 3.82 11.98
N LEU A 262 -32.13 2.63 12.02
CA LEU A 262 -32.84 1.37 11.73
C LEU A 262 -33.95 1.10 12.74
N ASN A 263 -33.69 1.35 14.03
CA ASN A 263 -34.67 1.18 15.10
C ASN A 263 -35.81 2.20 15.00
N ALA A 264 -35.52 3.46 14.67
CA ALA A 264 -36.55 4.48 14.49
C ALA A 264 -37.51 4.12 13.34
N ARG A 265 -36.95 3.63 12.22
CA ARG A 265 -37.73 3.23 11.05
C ARG A 265 -38.55 1.96 11.29
N SER A 266 -38.03 1.01 12.07
CA SER A 266 -38.79 -0.20 12.43
C SER A 266 -39.95 0.11 13.38
N ALA A 267 -39.77 1.05 14.31
CA ALA A 267 -40.83 1.53 15.20
C ALA A 267 -41.96 2.25 14.42
N GLU A 268 -41.63 3.13 13.48
CA GLU A 268 -42.62 3.79 12.61
C GLU A 268 -43.39 2.77 11.74
N ARG A 269 -42.72 1.69 11.31
CA ARG A 269 -43.36 0.60 10.57
C ARG A 269 -44.31 -0.24 11.43
N ALA A 270 -43.97 -0.42 12.72
CA ALA A 270 -44.85 -1.09 13.67
C ALA A 270 -46.09 -0.22 13.97
N ASP A 271 -45.93 1.09 14.12
CA ASP A 271 -47.04 2.04 14.36
C ASP A 271 -47.96 2.22 13.15
N THR A 272 -47.43 2.15 11.92
CA THR A 272 -48.25 2.21 10.70
C THR A 272 -49.03 0.92 10.43
N LEU A 273 -48.54 -0.23 10.89
CA LEU A 273 -49.27 -1.50 10.80
C LEU A 273 -50.37 -1.65 11.87
N THR A 274 -50.26 -0.96 13.01
CA THR A 274 -51.26 -1.01 14.09
C THR A 274 -52.41 0.00 13.91
N LEU A 275 -52.30 0.98 13.00
CA LEU A 275 -53.26 2.10 12.91
C LEU A 275 -54.43 1.92 11.92
N HIS A 276 -54.62 0.75 11.31
CA HIS A 276 -55.77 0.52 10.42
C HIS A 276 -56.56 -0.75 10.73
N LEU A 277 -57.46 -0.66 11.72
CA LEU A 277 -58.76 -1.37 11.68
C LEU A 277 -59.86 -0.52 12.37
N PRO A 278 -60.45 0.48 11.68
CA PRO A 278 -61.70 1.06 12.15
C PRO A 278 -62.82 0.03 11.95
N GLY A 279 -63.21 -0.67 13.02
CA GLY A 279 -64.42 -1.50 13.05
C GLY A 279 -64.24 -3.01 13.23
N ALA A 280 -63.10 -3.52 13.72
CA ALA A 280 -63.00 -4.95 14.03
C ALA A 280 -63.84 -5.31 15.28
N PRO A 281 -64.86 -6.17 15.17
CA PRO A 281 -65.69 -6.57 16.31
C PRO A 281 -64.87 -7.44 17.28
N VAL A 282 -65.04 -7.16 18.57
CA VAL A 282 -64.44 -7.93 19.67
C VAL A 282 -65.08 -9.33 19.70
N PRO A 283 -64.31 -10.43 19.71
CA PRO A 283 -64.89 -11.76 19.85
C PRO A 283 -65.48 -11.91 21.26
N ALA A 284 -66.77 -12.24 21.33
CA ALA A 284 -67.47 -12.52 22.57
C ALA A 284 -66.86 -13.77 23.24
N HIS A 285 -66.50 -13.63 24.50
CA HIS A 285 -66.07 -14.73 25.35
C HIS A 285 -67.24 -15.69 25.59
N GLY A 286 -67.04 -16.96 25.21
CA GLY A 286 -67.81 -18.09 25.73
C GLY A 286 -67.20 -18.59 27.04
#